data_AF-A0A2A2YB91-F1
#
_entry.id   AF-A0A2A2YB91-F1
#
_cell.length_a   1.000
_cell.length_b   1.000
_cell.length_c   1.000
_cell.angle_alpha   90.00
_cell.angle_beta   90.00
_cell.angle_gamma   90.00
#
_symmetry.space_group_name_H-M   'P 1'
#
loop_
_entity.id
_entity.type
_entity.pdbx_description
1 polymer ?
#
loop_
_entity_poly.entity_id
_entity_poly.type
_entity_poly.pdbx_seq_one_letter_code
_entity_poly.pdbx_strand_id
1 'polypeptide(L)'
;MLLLRDLADTLKSDGRHLILCEAKADTMKIIVNAGLDQSVGKENVFPFEEAHPNLALAKAVRRARELAGGGQAVLRIVTAPHPDLPKPASASGEDWQI
;
A
#
# COMPACT_ATOMS: atom_id res chain seq x y z
N MET A 1 -8.16 -12.03 15.44
CA MET A 1 -7.19 -10.91 15.38
C MET A 1 -6.39 -11.08 14.11
N LEU A 2 -6.68 -10.26 13.09
CA LEU A 2 -5.90 -10.21 11.85
C LEU A 2 -5.18 -8.87 11.89
N LEU A 3 -3.88 -8.90 12.20
CA LEU A 3 -3.06 -7.70 12.43
C LEU A 3 -3.22 -6.64 11.34
N LEU A 4 -3.37 -7.06 10.08
CA LEU A 4 -3.49 -6.15 8.94
C LEU A 4 -4.86 -5.47 8.84
N ARG A 5 -5.92 -6.13 9.32
CA ARG A 5 -7.27 -5.55 9.36
C ARG A 5 -7.37 -4.49 10.45
N ASP A 6 -6.89 -4.83 11.64
CA ASP A 6 -6.84 -3.90 12.78
C ASP A 6 -5.99 -2.66 12.42
N LEU A 7 -4.88 -2.86 11.69
CA LEU A 7 -4.09 -1.76 11.13
C LEU A 7 -4.89 -0.91 10.13
N ALA A 8 -5.57 -1.53 9.16
CA ALA A 8 -6.36 -0.81 8.16
C ALA A 8 -7.44 0.05 8.82
N ASP A 9 -8.15 -0.51 9.81
CA ASP A 9 -9.20 0.18 10.53
C ASP A 9 -8.63 1.33 11.39
N THR A 10 -7.49 1.11 12.07
CA THR A 10 -6.78 2.15 12.86
C THR A 10 -6.26 3.29 11.98
N LEU A 11 -5.65 2.98 10.83
CA LEU A 11 -5.21 4.01 9.89
C LEU A 11 -6.40 4.85 9.43
N LYS A 12 -7.49 4.18 9.06
CA LYS A 12 -8.70 4.82 8.55
C LYS A 12 -9.38 5.71 9.59
N SER A 13 -9.44 5.31 10.86
CA SER A 13 -10.00 6.14 11.93
C SER A 13 -9.22 7.44 12.13
N ASP A 14 -7.93 7.43 11.82
CA ASP A 14 -7.03 8.60 11.94
C ASP A 14 -6.94 9.42 10.64
N GLY A 15 -7.78 9.14 9.64
CA GLY A 15 -7.74 9.82 8.34
C GLY A 15 -6.55 9.42 7.46
N ARG A 16 -5.90 8.29 7.75
CA ARG A 16 -4.82 7.70 6.94
C ARG A 16 -5.37 6.55 6.10
N HIS A 17 -4.76 6.32 4.95
CA HIS A 17 -5.23 5.31 4.01
C HIS A 17 -4.18 4.21 3.81
N LEU A 18 -4.64 2.96 3.81
CA LEU A 18 -3.85 1.81 3.37
C LEU A 18 -4.21 1.52 1.91
N ILE A 19 -3.21 1.27 1.08
CA ILE A 19 -3.39 0.82 -0.31
C ILE A 19 -2.64 -0.50 -0.47
N LEU A 20 -3.31 -1.50 -1.04
CA LEU A 20 -2.71 -2.79 -1.38
C LEU A 20 -2.53 -2.86 -2.90
N CYS A 21 -1.33 -3.20 -3.35
CA CYS A 21 -1.03 -3.39 -4.78
C CYS A 21 -0.21 -4.66 -4.99
N GLU A 22 -0.17 -5.15 -6.23
CA GLU A 22 0.65 -6.31 -6.66
C GLU A 22 0.26 -7.65 -6.00
N ALA A 23 -0.94 -7.74 -5.42
CA ALA A 23 -1.45 -8.98 -4.87
C ALA A 23 -1.81 -9.96 -6.00
N LYS A 24 -1.11 -11.10 -6.07
CA LYS A 24 -1.41 -12.19 -7.00
C LYS A 24 -2.74 -12.86 -6.67
N ALA A 25 -3.29 -13.63 -7.61
CA ALA A 25 -4.62 -14.23 -7.52
C ALA A 25 -4.88 -14.99 -6.21
N ASP A 26 -3.92 -15.79 -5.74
CA ASP A 26 -4.08 -16.55 -4.49
C ASP A 26 -4.05 -15.65 -3.26
N THR A 27 -3.18 -14.64 -3.24
CA THR A 27 -3.17 -13.61 -2.19
C THR A 27 -4.48 -12.82 -2.18
N MET A 28 -5.02 -12.49 -3.35
CA MET A 28 -6.31 -11.80 -3.48
C MET A 28 -7.46 -12.60 -2.89
N LYS A 29 -7.50 -13.93 -3.09
CA LYS A 29 -8.50 -14.79 -2.44
C LYS A 29 -8.44 -14.68 -0.93
N ILE A 30 -7.23 -14.67 -0.36
CA ILE A 30 -7.03 -14.51 1.09
C ILE A 30 -7.52 -13.14 1.57
N ILE A 31 -7.15 -12.07 0.86
CA ILE A 31 -7.57 -10.69 1.17
C ILE A 31 -9.10 -10.57 1.21
N VAL A 32 -9.79 -11.12 0.20
CA VAL A 32 -11.26 -11.07 0.11
C VAL A 32 -11.91 -11.96 1.17
N ASN A 33 -11.44 -13.20 1.35
CA ASN A 33 -12.00 -14.12 2.34
C ASN A 33 -11.82 -13.60 3.77
N ALA A 34 -10.76 -12.83 4.03
CA ALA A 34 -10.52 -12.17 5.31
C ALA A 34 -11.33 -10.88 5.50
N GLY A 35 -12.08 -10.41 4.48
CA GLY A 35 -12.78 -9.12 4.49
C GLY A 35 -11.85 -7.92 4.57
N LEU A 36 -10.57 -8.09 4.23
CA LEU A 36 -9.57 -7.02 4.32
C LEU A 36 -9.79 -5.97 3.23
N ASP A 37 -10.24 -6.37 2.05
CA ASP A 37 -10.64 -5.46 0.96
C ASP A 37 -11.71 -4.46 1.39
N GLN A 38 -12.63 -4.88 2.26
CA GLN A 38 -13.69 -4.05 2.80
C GLN A 38 -13.17 -3.05 3.83
N SER A 39 -12.26 -3.47 4.73
CA SER A 39 -11.64 -2.57 5.70
C SER A 39 -10.76 -1.51 5.03
N VAL A 40 -9.92 -1.95 4.11
CA VAL A 40 -9.02 -1.09 3.30
C VAL A 40 -9.80 -0.14 2.39
N GLY A 41 -10.99 -0.55 1.94
CA GLY A 41 -11.72 0.10 0.85
C GLY A 41 -11.34 -0.53 -0.48
N LYS A 42 -12.34 -1.03 -1.22
CA LYS A 42 -12.11 -1.78 -2.46
C LYS A 42 -11.39 -0.96 -3.52
N GLU A 43 -11.58 0.35 -3.50
CA GLU A 43 -10.91 1.33 -4.36
C GLU A 43 -9.41 1.52 -4.06
N ASN A 44 -8.94 0.98 -2.94
CA ASN A 44 -7.53 1.00 -2.54
C ASN A 44 -6.87 -0.39 -2.67
N VAL A 45 -7.49 -1.34 -3.40
CA VAL A 45 -6.94 -2.68 -3.65
C VAL A 45 -6.74 -2.91 -5.15
N PHE A 46 -5.48 -3.06 -5.57
CA PHE A 46 -5.07 -3.21 -6.96
C PHE A 46 -4.41 -4.59 -7.17
N PRO A 47 -5.10 -5.57 -7.76
CA PRO A 47 -4.53 -6.89 -8.04
C PRO A 47 -3.37 -6.82 -9.03
N PHE A 48 -2.45 -7.78 -8.96
CA PHE A 48 -1.42 -7.98 -9.99
C PHE A 48 -2.04 -8.34 -11.34
N GLU A 49 -1.59 -7.68 -12.40
CA GLU A 49 -1.98 -7.95 -13.79
C GLU A 49 -0.74 -8.43 -14.58
N GLU A 50 -0.70 -9.71 -14.95
CA GLU A 50 0.49 -10.32 -15.59
C GLU A 50 0.84 -9.68 -16.94
N ALA A 51 -0.16 -9.27 -17.72
CA ALA A 51 0.03 -8.55 -18.98
C ALA A 51 0.59 -7.13 -18.79
N HIS A 52 0.40 -6.54 -17.59
CA HIS A 52 0.77 -5.16 -17.27
C HIS A 52 1.39 -5.08 -15.86
N PRO A 53 2.60 -5.63 -15.66
CA PRO A 53 3.16 -5.90 -14.33
C PRO A 53 3.42 -4.66 -13.47
N ASN A 54 3.43 -3.46 -14.05
CA ASN A 54 3.62 -2.20 -13.33
C ASN A 54 2.31 -1.42 -13.12
N LEU A 55 1.19 -1.92 -13.65
CA LEU A 55 -0.07 -1.18 -13.68
C LEU A 55 -0.69 -1.05 -12.29
N ALA A 56 -0.56 -2.09 -11.44
CA ALA A 56 -1.10 -2.05 -10.09
C ALA A 56 -0.35 -1.02 -9.23
N LEU A 57 0.98 -0.99 -9.28
CA LEU A 57 1.79 0.04 -8.64
C LEU A 57 1.43 1.45 -9.16
N ALA A 58 1.30 1.64 -10.48
CA ALA A 58 0.95 2.94 -11.05
C ALA A 58 -0.44 3.43 -10.58
N LYS A 59 -1.44 2.54 -10.54
CA LYS A 59 -2.78 2.82 -10.00
C LYS A 59 -2.71 3.19 -8.51
N ALA A 60 -1.92 2.47 -7.72
CA ALA A 60 -1.73 2.73 -6.29
C ALA A 60 -1.09 4.09 -6.01
N VAL A 61 -0.02 4.45 -6.73
CA VAL A 61 0.63 5.77 -6.59
C VAL A 61 -0.32 6.89 -6.99
N ARG A 62 -1.07 6.73 -8.09
CA ARG A 62 -2.08 7.70 -8.49
C ARG A 62 -3.15 7.90 -7.41
N ARG A 63 -3.65 6.80 -6.85
CA ARG A 63 -4.63 6.84 -5.75
C ARG A 63 -4.07 7.53 -4.51
N ALA A 64 -2.81 7.26 -4.15
CA ALA A 64 -2.15 7.93 -3.04
C ALA A 64 -2.07 9.45 -3.24
N ARG A 65 -1.77 9.92 -4.46
CA ARG A 65 -1.74 11.36 -4.79
C ARG A 65 -3.12 12.01 -4.70
N GLU A 66 -4.17 11.31 -5.16
CA GLU A 66 -5.55 11.76 -5.03
C GLU A 66 -5.96 11.91 -3.56
N LEU A 67 -5.61 10.93 -2.72
CA LEU A 67 -5.88 10.95 -1.29
C LEU A 67 -5.07 12.02 -0.54
N ALA A 68 -3.88 12.36 -1.03
CA ALA A 68 -3.05 13.44 -0.50
C ALA A 68 -3.52 14.86 -0.93
N GLY A 69 -4.64 14.98 -1.65
CA GLY A 69 -5.19 16.26 -2.08
C GLY A 69 -4.50 16.89 -3.28
N GLY A 70 -3.74 16.11 -4.06
CA GLY A 70 -3.12 16.56 -5.33
C GLY A 70 -1.97 17.56 -5.21
N GLY A 71 -1.56 17.93 -3.98
CA GLY A 71 -0.40 18.77 -3.72
C GLY A 71 0.94 18.01 -3.78
N GLN A 72 2.04 18.66 -3.34
CA GLN A 72 3.31 17.97 -3.15
C GLN A 72 3.17 16.91 -2.04
N ALA A 73 3.33 15.64 -2.41
CA ALA A 73 3.34 14.54 -1.46
C ALA A 73 4.79 14.17 -1.11
N VAL A 74 5.05 13.96 0.17
CA VAL A 74 6.34 13.41 0.63
C VAL A 74 6.27 11.89 0.54
N LEU A 75 7.14 11.31 -0.30
CA LEU A 75 7.33 9.86 -0.37
C LEU A 75 8.34 9.44 0.70
N ARG A 76 7.85 8.64 1.65
CA ARG A 76 8.69 7.88 2.57
C ARG A 76 8.55 6.39 2.26
N ILE A 77 9.64 5.79 1.78
CA ILE A 77 9.69 4.34 1.57
C ILE A 77 10.00 3.70 2.93
N VAL A 78 9.19 2.76 3.39
CA VAL A 78 9.48 2.00 4.60
C VAL A 78 9.56 0.54 4.20
N THR A 79 10.73 -0.07 4.36
CA THR A 79 10.88 -1.52 4.18
C THR A 79 11.03 -2.16 5.54
N ALA A 80 10.54 -3.39 5.69
CA ALA A 80 10.97 -4.20 6.81
C ALA A 80 12.50 -4.34 6.74
N PRO A 81 13.22 -4.19 7.86
CA PRO A 81 14.65 -4.48 7.89
C PRO A 81 14.81 -5.97 7.55
N HIS A 82 15.48 -6.26 6.43
CA HIS A 82 15.83 -7.61 6.05
C HIS A 82 17.31 -7.82 6.39
N PRO A 83 17.68 -8.90 7.11
CA PRO A 83 19.04 -9.09 7.62
C PRO A 83 20.11 -9.05 6.52
N ASP A 84 19.78 -9.55 5.32
CA ASP A 84 20.71 -9.65 4.20
C ASP A 84 20.59 -8.53 3.16
N LEU A 85 19.64 -7.60 3.31
CA LEU A 85 19.52 -6.48 2.37
C LEU A 85 20.15 -5.23 2.96
N PRO A 86 20.82 -4.40 2.14
CA PRO A 86 21.23 -3.08 2.55
C PRO A 86 20.03 -2.33 3.13
N LYS A 87 20.24 -1.55 4.19
CA LYS A 87 19.20 -0.63 4.66
C LYS A 87 18.72 0.20 3.46
N PRO A 88 17.40 0.29 3.22
CA PRO A 88 16.90 1.06 2.10
C PRO A 88 17.37 2.50 2.23
N ALA A 89 17.55 3.21 1.12
CA ALA A 89 17.93 4.63 1.13
C ALA A 89 16.97 5.46 2.01
N SER A 90 15.72 5.06 2.10
CA SER A 90 14.72 5.69 2.96
C SER A 90 14.87 5.45 4.47
N ALA A 91 15.73 4.53 4.89
CA ALA A 91 16.10 4.36 6.29
C ALA A 91 16.98 5.50 6.81
N SER A 92 17.53 6.35 5.94
CA SER A 92 18.27 7.57 6.33
C SER A 92 17.34 8.69 6.81
N GLY A 93 16.01 8.56 6.62
CA GLY A 93 15.04 9.62 6.94
C GLY A 93 14.97 10.73 5.90
N GLU A 94 15.63 10.58 4.75
CA GLU A 94 15.50 11.54 3.64
C GLU A 94 14.15 11.36 2.94
N ASP A 95 13.36 12.42 3.01
CA ASP A 95 12.03 12.52 2.42
C ASP A 95 12.16 12.85 0.92
N TRP A 96 11.69 11.94 0.05
CA TRP A 96 11.75 12.10 -1.39
C TRP A 96 10.47 12.82 -1.86
N GLN A 97 10.58 13.79 -2.77
CA GLN A 97 9.39 14.45 -3.35
C GLN A 97 8.91 13.69 -4.58
N ILE A 98 7.59 13.50 -4.70
CA ILE A 98 6.92 12.91 -5.88
C ILE A 98 5.83 13.81 -6.45
#